data_AF-A0A3M3ABN3-F1
#
_entry.id   AF-A0A3M3ABN3-F1
#
_cell.length_a   1.000
_cell.length_b   1.000
_cell.length_c   1.000
_cell.angle_alpha   90.00
_cell.angle_beta   90.00
_cell.angle_gamma   90.00
#
_symmetry.space_group_name_H-M   'P 1'
#
loop_
_entity.id
_entity.type
_entity.pdbx_description
1 polymer ?
#
loop_
_entity_poly.entity_id
_entity_poly.type
_entity_poly.pdbx_seq_one_letter_code
_entity_poly.pdbx_strand_id
1 'polypeptide(L)' 'MSDVRHSRVIILGSGPAGYSAAVYAARANLKPLLITGMQAGGQ' A
#
# COMPACT_ATOMS: atom_id res chain seq x y z
N MET A 1 1.21 21.95 -10.82
CA MET A 1 1.93 20.82 -11.43
C MET A 1 1.61 19.60 -10.59
N SER A 2 1.12 18.50 -11.15
CA SER A 2 0.88 17.28 -10.36
C SER A 2 2.22 16.60 -10.06
N ASP A 3 2.56 16.42 -8.78
CA ASP A 3 3.76 15.70 -8.36
C ASP A 3 3.66 14.22 -8.75
N VAL A 4 4.52 13.78 -9.66
CA VAL A 4 4.62 12.37 -10.05
C VAL A 4 5.40 11.62 -8.97
N ARG A 5 4.73 10.73 -8.24
CA ARG A 5 5.36 9.88 -7.22
C ARG A 5 5.66 8.50 -7.81
N HIS A 6 6.94 8.18 -7.98
CA HIS A 6 7.37 6.83 -8.34
C HIS A 6 7.44 5.93 -7.10
N SER A 7 7.02 4.67 -7.22
CA SER A 7 7.11 3.68 -6.15
C SER A 7 7.33 2.29 -6.76
N ARG A 8 8.25 1.51 -6.16
CA ARG A 8 8.61 0.17 -6.64
C ARG A 8 7.48 -0.84 -6.47
N VAL A 9 6.69 -0.67 -5.41
CA VAL A 9 5.52 -1.50 -5.10
C VAL A 9 4.43 -0.55 -4.63
N ILE A 10 3.27 -0.62 -5.28
CA ILE A 10 2.06 0.10 -4.89
C ILE A 10 1.01 -0.95 -4.55
N ILE A 11 0.39 -0.78 -3.38
CA ILE A 11 -0.71 -1.63 -2.92
C ILE A 11 -1.93 -0.74 -2.76
N LEU A 12 -3.01 -1.08 -3.46
CA LEU A 12 -4.28 -0.37 -3.40
C LEU A 12 -5.30 -1.24 -2.67
N GLY A 13 -5.71 -0.81 -1.48
CA GLY A 13 -6.74 -1.50 -0.70
C GLY A 13 -6.57 -1.36 0.80
N SER A 14 -7.68 -1.23 1.50
CA SER A 14 -7.75 -1.08 2.97
C SER A 14 -8.14 -2.37 3.70
N GLY A 15 -8.21 -3.50 3.02
CA GLY A 15 -8.58 -4.79 3.60
C GLY A 15 -7.39 -5.58 4.19
N PRO A 16 -7.67 -6.71 4.88
CA PRO A 16 -6.64 -7.57 5.45
C PRO A 16 -5.62 -8.08 4.43
N ALA A 17 -6.06 -8.32 3.19
CA ALA A 17 -5.18 -8.71 2.09
C ALA A 17 -4.17 -7.62 1.73
N GLY A 18 -4.61 -6.36 1.64
CA GLY A 18 -3.75 -5.21 1.34
C GLY A 18 -2.72 -4.96 2.44
N TYR A 19 -3.15 -5.00 3.70
CA TYR A 19 -2.24 -4.85 4.83
C TYR A 19 -1.25 -6.01 4.94
N SER A 20 -1.68 -7.24 4.70
CA SER A 20 -0.79 -8.41 4.69
C SER A 20 0.28 -8.26 3.60
N ALA A 21 -0.12 -7.91 2.38
CA ALA A 21 0.80 -7.66 1.28
C ALA A 21 1.80 -6.54 1.62
N ALA A 22 1.35 -5.45 2.26
CA ALA A 22 2.20 -4.34 2.65
C ALA A 22 3.24 -4.74 3.70
N VAL A 23 2.84 -5.55 4.69
CA VAL A 23 3.76 -6.07 5.71
C VAL A 23 4.84 -6.94 5.08
N TYR A 24 4.49 -7.86 4.19
CA TYR A 24 5.50 -8.72 3.54
C TYR A 24 6.40 -7.94 2.57
N ALA A 25 5.85 -6.98 1.82
CA ALA A 25 6.65 -6.11 0.97
C ALA A 25 7.61 -5.21 1.78
N ALA A 26 7.17 -4.72 2.95
CA ALA A 26 8.03 -3.97 3.86
C ALA A 26 9.14 -4.86 4.47
N ARG A 27 8.83 -6.10 4.87
CA ARG A 27 9.82 -7.09 5.33
C ARG A 27 10.86 -7.42 4.27
N ALA A 28 10.48 -7.43 3.00
CA ALA A 28 11.39 -7.57 1.87
C ALA A 28 12.17 -6.28 1.51
N ASN A 29 12.15 -5.25 2.39
CA ASN A 29 12.81 -3.97 2.19
C ASN A 29 12.38 -3.23 0.90
N LEU A 30 11.14 -3.46 0.43
CA LEU A 30 10.64 -2.88 -0.81
C LEU A 30 10.05 -1.46 -0.63
N LYS A 31 9.88 -1.00 0.62
CA LYS A 31 9.31 0.32 0.95
C LYS A 31 7.98 0.55 0.18
N PRO A 32 6.96 -0.31 0.36
CA PRO A 32 5.73 -0.25 -0.43
C PRO A 32 4.93 1.03 -0.14
N LEU A 33 4.28 1.57 -1.17
CA LEU A 33 3.27 2.63 -1.02
C LEU A 33 1.89 1.99 -0.88
N LEU A 34 1.28 2.12 0.30
CA LEU A 34 -0.09 1.66 0.54
C LEU A 34 -1.07 2.83 0.35
N ILE A 35 -2.05 2.64 -0.53
CA ILE A 35 -3.13 3.60 -0.77
C ILE A 35 -4.43 2.96 -0.27
N THR A 36 -5.07 3.60 0.72
CA THR A 36 -6.30 3.14 1.35
C THR A 36 -7.43 4.14 1.15
N GLY A 37 -8.67 3.67 1.21
CA GLY A 37 -9.81 4.55 1.45
C GLY A 37 -9.80 5.12 2.87
N MET A 38 -10.84 5.88 3.23
CA MET A 38 -10.97 6.49 4.55
C MET A 38 -11.15 5.47 5.68
N GLN A 39 -11.70 4.30 5.37
CA GLN A 39 -11.99 3.24 6.35
C GLN A 39 -11.02 2.07 6.18
N ALA A 40 -10.45 1.63 7.31
CA ALA A 40 -9.65 0.42 7.41
C ALA A 40 -10.55 -0.81 7.59
N GLY A 41 -10.12 -1.96 7.08
CA GLY A 41 -10.86 -3.23 7.17
C GLY A 41 -11.39 -3.74 5.83
N GLY A 42 -11.49 -2.86 4.82
CA GLY A 42 -12.01 -3.19 3.49
C GLY A 42 -13.52 -3.37 3.50
N GLN A 43 -14.22 -2.42 2.87
CA GLN A 43 -15.68 -2.20 2.97
C GLN A 43 -16.22 -2.10 4.41
#